data_AF-A0A174HL09-F1
#
_entry.id   AF-A0A174HL09-F1
#
_cell.length_a   1.000
_cell.length_b   1.000
_cell.length_c   1.000
_cell.angle_alpha   90.00
_cell.angle_beta   90.00
_cell.angle_gamma   90.00
#
_symmetry.space_group_name_H-M   'P 1'
#
loop_
_entity.id
_entity.type
_entity.pdbx_description
1 polymer ?
#
loop_
_entity_poly.entity_id
_entity_poly.type
_entity_poly.pdbx_seq_one_letter_code
_entity_poly.pdbx_strand_id
1 'polypeptide(L)'
;MKKFIALVALVLVSASTMMYAQESNAAARRAERKAQRDAERAKLRAEEEVQDMAAYQQAVQALKNKQFVLEANQVVFRNGMSAFVTSNTNFVLMNGNRATVQTAFNTPYPGPNGIGGVTVDGNSSDMKMNIDKKGNVNCSFSVQGIGISAQVFINMSSGNNTASVSISPNFSNNNLTLNGNIVPLDQSNIFKGRSW
;
A
#
# COMPACT_ATOMS: atom_id res chain seq x y z
N MET A 1 51.12 -37.34 46.43
CA MET A 1 51.13 -36.56 45.16
C MET A 1 50.00 -36.97 44.20
N LYS A 2 49.78 -38.26 43.87
CA LYS A 2 48.71 -38.68 42.95
C LYS A 2 47.27 -38.28 43.36
N LYS A 3 46.95 -38.27 44.66
CA LYS A 3 45.62 -37.88 45.18
C LYS A 3 45.30 -36.37 45.07
N PHE A 4 46.33 -35.50 45.09
CA PHE A 4 46.16 -34.05 44.92
C PHE A 4 45.94 -33.65 43.46
N ILE A 5 46.63 -34.30 42.52
CA ILE A 5 46.45 -34.08 41.08
C ILE A 5 45.04 -34.49 40.63
N ALA A 6 44.51 -35.60 41.16
CA ALA A 6 43.14 -36.04 40.87
C ALA A 6 42.08 -35.03 41.36
N LEU A 7 42.33 -34.37 42.50
CA LEU A 7 41.39 -33.43 43.10
C LEU A 7 41.36 -32.09 42.35
N VAL A 8 42.52 -31.62 41.87
CA VAL A 8 42.62 -30.41 41.03
C VAL A 8 42.00 -30.66 39.64
N ALA A 9 42.20 -31.84 39.05
CA ALA A 9 41.58 -32.21 37.78
C ALA A 9 40.05 -32.28 37.88
N LEU A 10 39.51 -32.81 38.98
CA LEU A 10 38.06 -32.87 39.20
C LEU A 10 37.42 -31.49 39.32
N VAL A 11 38.08 -30.55 40.01
CA VAL A 11 37.61 -29.17 40.18
C VAL A 11 37.61 -28.42 38.84
N LEU A 12 38.64 -28.58 38.00
CA LEU A 12 38.71 -27.95 36.67
C LEU A 12 37.65 -28.48 35.69
N VAL A 13 37.31 -29.77 35.74
CA VAL A 13 36.22 -30.37 34.94
C VAL A 13 34.84 -29.91 35.44
N SER A 14 34.67 -29.71 36.76
CA SER A 14 33.42 -29.17 37.31
C SER A 14 33.20 -27.68 37.02
N ALA A 15 34.27 -26.87 36.99
CA ALA A 15 34.16 -25.44 36.67
C ALA A 15 33.85 -25.18 35.19
N SER A 16 34.41 -26.00 34.28
CA SER A 16 34.16 -25.88 32.84
C SER A 16 32.72 -26.28 32.47
N THR A 17 32.15 -27.31 33.10
CA THR A 17 30.77 -27.75 32.84
C THR A 17 29.70 -26.73 33.27
N MET A 18 29.93 -25.96 34.34
CA MET A 18 28.98 -24.92 34.77
C MET A 18 28.93 -23.71 33.83
N MET A 19 30.05 -23.32 33.21
CA MET A 19 30.09 -22.21 32.25
C MET A 19 29.35 -22.54 30.94
N TYR A 20 29.51 -23.75 30.41
CA TYR A 20 28.76 -24.21 29.22
C TYR A 20 27.25 -24.33 29.47
N ALA A 21 26.83 -24.67 30.69
CA ALA A 21 25.41 -24.77 31.05
C ALA A 21 24.73 -23.39 31.19
N GLN A 22 25.46 -22.34 31.54
CA GLN A 22 24.92 -20.99 31.67
C GLN A 22 24.76 -20.30 30.30
N GLU A 23 25.72 -20.48 29.39
CA GLU A 23 25.61 -20.01 28.00
C GLU A 23 24.55 -20.78 27.21
N SER A 24 24.43 -22.10 27.40
CA SER A 24 23.40 -22.91 26.73
C SER A 24 21.99 -22.49 27.13
N ASN A 25 21.76 -22.18 28.41
CA ASN A 25 20.47 -21.65 28.89
C ASN A 25 20.17 -20.25 28.35
N ALA A 26 21.17 -19.37 28.23
CA ALA A 26 20.99 -18.04 27.64
C ALA A 26 20.72 -18.11 26.13
N ALA A 27 21.40 -19.02 25.42
CA ALA A 27 21.18 -19.30 24.01
C ALA A 27 19.81 -19.92 23.75
N ALA A 28 19.38 -20.89 24.58
CA ALA A 28 18.05 -21.49 24.52
C ALA A 28 16.95 -20.44 24.72
N ARG A 29 17.07 -19.57 25.74
CA ARG A 29 16.11 -18.46 25.97
C ARG A 29 16.07 -17.45 24.81
N ARG A 30 17.19 -17.21 24.13
CA ARG A 30 17.23 -16.33 22.94
C ARG A 30 16.57 -17.00 21.72
N ALA A 31 16.81 -18.29 21.52
CA ALA A 31 16.20 -19.08 20.46
C ALA A 31 14.67 -19.18 20.66
N GLU A 32 14.23 -19.42 21.88
CA GLU A 32 12.81 -19.47 22.24
C GLU A 32 12.11 -18.12 22.01
N ARG A 33 12.69 -17.00 22.45
CA ARG A 33 12.16 -15.66 22.14
C ARG A 33 12.12 -15.35 20.65
N LYS A 34 13.09 -15.85 19.87
CA LYS A 34 13.10 -15.69 18.42
C LYS A 34 11.98 -16.51 17.78
N ALA A 35 11.83 -17.78 18.16
CA ALA A 35 10.75 -18.64 17.70
C ALA A 35 9.37 -18.08 18.06
N GLN A 36 9.20 -17.52 19.26
CA GLN A 36 7.95 -16.85 19.66
C GLN A 36 7.65 -15.63 18.78
N ARG A 37 8.63 -14.76 18.53
CA ARG A 37 8.45 -13.60 17.62
C ARG A 37 8.20 -14.02 16.18
N ASP A 38 8.85 -15.06 15.70
CA ASP A 38 8.68 -15.55 14.34
C ASP A 38 7.29 -16.19 14.17
N ALA A 39 6.81 -16.93 15.18
CA ALA A 39 5.45 -17.46 15.23
C ALA A 39 4.38 -16.34 15.31
N GLU A 40 4.62 -15.31 16.13
CA GLU A 40 3.74 -14.14 16.23
C GLU A 40 3.68 -13.36 14.90
N ARG A 41 4.83 -13.12 14.26
CA ARG A 41 4.90 -12.50 12.93
C ARG A 41 4.20 -13.33 11.87
N ALA A 42 4.34 -14.66 11.90
CA ALA A 42 3.64 -15.53 10.96
C ALA A 42 2.13 -15.46 11.16
N LYS A 43 1.65 -15.40 12.41
CA LYS A 43 0.23 -15.22 12.72
C LYS A 43 -0.29 -13.87 12.22
N LEU A 44 0.42 -12.77 12.50
CA LEU A 44 0.04 -11.43 12.03
C LEU A 44 -0.02 -11.35 10.49
N ARG A 45 0.95 -11.94 9.79
CA ARG A 45 0.93 -12.01 8.32
C ARG A 45 -0.25 -12.79 7.78
N ALA A 46 -0.58 -13.92 8.39
CA ALA A 46 -1.73 -14.71 7.98
C ALA A 46 -3.05 -13.93 8.19
N GLU A 47 -3.16 -13.17 9.29
CA GLU A 47 -4.30 -12.28 9.54
C GLU A 47 -4.37 -11.14 8.52
N GLU A 48 -3.24 -10.48 8.23
CA GLU A 48 -3.12 -9.43 7.20
C GLU A 48 -3.50 -9.96 5.82
N GLU A 49 -3.01 -11.14 5.42
CA GLU A 49 -3.34 -11.76 4.14
C GLU A 49 -4.84 -12.01 3.97
N VAL A 50 -5.55 -12.42 5.03
CA VAL A 50 -7.00 -12.61 4.99
C VAL A 50 -7.72 -11.27 4.79
N GLN A 51 -7.28 -10.22 5.48
CA GLN A 51 -7.85 -8.88 5.33
C GLN A 51 -7.57 -8.29 3.95
N ASP A 52 -6.34 -8.41 3.47
CA ASP A 52 -5.91 -7.93 2.16
C ASP A 52 -6.67 -8.62 1.03
N MET A 53 -6.89 -9.94 1.14
CA MET A 53 -7.71 -10.68 0.18
C MET A 53 -9.17 -10.23 0.19
N ALA A 54 -9.75 -9.96 1.37
CA ALA A 54 -11.10 -9.42 1.47
C ALA A 54 -11.18 -8.01 0.85
N ALA A 55 -10.21 -7.14 1.13
CA ALA A 55 -10.11 -5.80 0.56
C ALA A 55 -9.93 -5.85 -0.96
N TYR A 56 -9.11 -6.76 -1.48
CA TYR A 56 -8.96 -7.01 -2.92
C TYR A 56 -10.29 -7.38 -3.57
N GLN A 57 -11.03 -8.33 -2.99
CA GLN A 57 -12.34 -8.72 -3.52
C GLN A 57 -13.33 -7.56 -3.54
N GLN A 58 -13.38 -6.77 -2.46
CA GLN A 58 -14.21 -5.58 -2.37
C GLN A 58 -13.82 -4.54 -3.43
N ALA A 59 -12.52 -4.27 -3.60
CA ALA A 59 -12.01 -3.33 -4.61
C ALA A 59 -12.33 -3.79 -6.04
N VAL A 60 -12.19 -5.09 -6.35
CA VAL A 60 -12.58 -5.67 -7.65
C VAL A 60 -14.07 -5.44 -7.91
N GLN A 61 -14.94 -5.67 -6.92
CA GLN A 61 -16.38 -5.45 -7.09
C GLN A 61 -16.72 -3.97 -7.22
N ALA A 62 -16.08 -3.10 -6.43
CA ALA A 62 -16.23 -1.65 -6.53
C ALA A 62 -15.86 -1.11 -7.92
N LEU A 63 -14.77 -1.62 -8.51
CA LEU A 63 -14.37 -1.32 -9.89
C LEU A 63 -15.42 -1.81 -10.90
N LYS A 64 -15.91 -3.06 -10.77
CA LYS A 64 -16.95 -3.61 -11.65
C LYS A 64 -18.25 -2.81 -11.59
N ASN A 65 -18.65 -2.39 -10.39
CA ASN A 65 -19.87 -1.63 -10.15
C ASN A 65 -19.73 -0.14 -10.51
N LYS A 66 -18.53 0.32 -10.88
CA LYS A 66 -18.22 1.74 -11.09
C LYS A 66 -18.55 2.59 -9.85
N GLN A 67 -18.30 2.06 -8.66
CA GLN A 67 -18.59 2.73 -7.40
C GLN A 67 -17.40 2.56 -6.47
N PHE A 68 -16.39 3.40 -6.67
CA PHE A 68 -15.13 3.29 -5.93
C PHE A 68 -14.49 4.66 -5.70
N VAL A 69 -13.61 4.71 -4.71
CA VAL A 69 -12.66 5.80 -4.51
C VAL A 69 -11.26 5.20 -4.42
N LEU A 70 -10.32 5.75 -5.18
CA LEU A 70 -8.90 5.61 -4.89
C LEU A 70 -8.50 6.74 -3.93
N GLU A 71 -8.13 6.36 -2.72
CA GLU A 71 -7.61 7.28 -1.70
C GLU A 71 -6.09 7.30 -1.79
N ALA A 72 -5.52 8.37 -2.37
CA ALA A 72 -4.08 8.46 -2.57
C ALA A 72 -3.36 8.87 -1.28
N ASN A 73 -2.23 8.24 -1.03
CA ASN A 73 -1.30 8.60 0.05
C ASN A 73 0.06 9.07 -0.49
N GLN A 74 0.31 8.88 -1.78
CA GLN A 74 1.53 9.29 -2.45
C GLN A 74 1.24 9.75 -3.88
N VAL A 75 1.95 10.79 -4.32
CA VAL A 75 2.05 11.18 -5.72
C VAL A 75 3.45 10.90 -6.23
N VAL A 76 3.55 10.41 -7.46
CA VAL A 76 4.80 10.24 -8.21
C VAL A 76 4.74 11.17 -9.42
N PHE A 77 5.75 12.03 -9.51
CA PHE A 77 5.91 13.00 -10.57
C PHE A 77 6.61 12.38 -11.78
N ARG A 78 6.48 13.03 -12.93
CA ARG A 78 7.08 12.59 -14.20
C ARG A 78 8.60 12.36 -14.13
N ASN A 79 9.31 13.10 -13.28
CA ASN A 79 10.76 12.95 -13.09
C ASN A 79 11.14 11.81 -12.11
N GLY A 80 10.17 11.01 -11.66
CA GLY A 80 10.36 9.91 -10.72
C GLY A 80 10.41 10.33 -9.25
N MET A 81 10.40 11.64 -8.95
CA MET A 81 10.27 12.08 -7.56
C MET A 81 8.90 11.71 -7.00
N SER A 82 8.83 11.43 -5.71
CA SER A 82 7.56 11.17 -5.03
C SER A 82 7.40 12.03 -3.78
N ALA A 83 6.14 12.29 -3.42
CA ALA A 83 5.78 13.00 -2.19
C ALA A 83 4.56 12.33 -1.56
N PHE A 84 4.51 12.31 -0.23
CA PHE A 84 3.31 11.92 0.49
C PHE A 84 2.24 13.01 0.37
N VAL A 85 1.00 12.57 0.25
CA VAL A 85 -0.17 13.44 0.07
C VAL A 85 -1.33 12.98 0.94
N THR A 86 -2.30 13.86 1.15
CA THR A 86 -3.53 13.54 1.86
C THR A 86 -4.62 13.12 0.87
N SER A 87 -5.35 12.06 1.20
CA SER A 87 -6.42 11.51 0.37
C SER A 87 -7.59 12.48 0.17
N ASN A 88 -7.83 13.40 1.12
CA ASN A 88 -8.90 14.41 1.03
C ASN A 88 -8.79 15.34 -0.19
N THR A 89 -7.57 15.56 -0.68
CA THR A 89 -7.29 16.41 -1.83
C THR A 89 -6.54 15.69 -2.95
N ASN A 90 -6.35 14.38 -2.82
CA ASN A 90 -5.68 13.52 -3.80
C ASN A 90 -6.45 12.20 -3.90
N PHE A 91 -7.40 12.15 -4.82
CA PHE A 91 -8.27 11.00 -4.99
C PHE A 91 -8.77 10.88 -6.43
N VAL A 92 -9.17 9.66 -6.79
CA VAL A 92 -9.96 9.39 -7.99
C VAL A 92 -11.25 8.71 -7.56
N LEU A 93 -12.38 9.32 -7.86
CA LEU A 93 -13.69 8.84 -7.47
C LEU A 93 -14.50 8.50 -8.71
N MET A 94 -15.22 7.39 -8.64
CA MET A 94 -16.20 6.97 -9.63
C MET A 94 -17.52 6.64 -8.92
N ASN A 95 -18.60 7.25 -9.39
CA ASN A 95 -19.97 6.95 -8.98
C ASN A 95 -20.87 6.82 -10.21
N GLY A 96 -20.97 5.59 -10.73
CA GLY A 96 -21.71 5.27 -11.94
C GLY A 96 -21.15 5.97 -13.17
N ASN A 97 -21.88 6.97 -13.67
CA ASN A 97 -21.54 7.74 -14.86
C ASN A 97 -20.85 9.08 -14.53
N ARG A 98 -20.55 9.32 -13.25
CA ARG A 98 -19.83 10.51 -12.78
C ARG A 98 -18.48 10.10 -12.22
N ALA A 99 -17.46 10.89 -12.51
CA ALA A 99 -16.15 10.70 -11.93
C ALA A 99 -15.48 12.03 -11.61
N THR A 100 -14.65 11.99 -10.57
CA THR A 100 -13.87 13.13 -10.13
C THR A 100 -12.43 12.71 -9.95
N VAL A 101 -11.52 13.39 -10.64
CA VAL A 101 -10.08 13.29 -10.44
C VAL A 101 -9.66 14.56 -9.73
N GLN A 102 -9.20 14.44 -8.49
CA GLN A 102 -8.69 15.56 -7.72
C GLN A 102 -7.26 15.24 -7.31
N THR A 103 -6.35 16.14 -7.64
CA THR A 103 -4.99 16.15 -7.10
C THR A 103 -4.68 17.54 -6.62
N ALA A 104 -3.99 17.65 -5.50
CA ALA A 104 -3.48 18.89 -4.97
C ALA A 104 -2.25 18.54 -4.13
N PHE A 105 -1.09 18.95 -4.62
CA PHE A 105 0.17 18.77 -3.92
C PHE A 105 0.88 20.12 -3.90
N ASN A 106 1.25 20.55 -2.69
CA ASN A 106 2.04 21.75 -2.47
C ASN A 106 3.50 21.29 -2.39
N THR A 107 4.15 21.09 -3.54
CA THR A 107 5.56 20.68 -3.53
C THR A 107 6.46 21.87 -3.21
N PRO A 108 7.53 21.69 -2.39
CA PRO A 108 8.51 22.75 -2.13
C PRO A 108 9.20 23.29 -3.39
N TYR A 109 9.21 22.48 -4.46
CA TYR A 109 9.62 22.87 -5.80
C TYR A 109 8.40 22.89 -6.72
N PRO A 110 7.71 24.02 -6.87
CA PRO A 110 6.86 24.23 -8.02
C PRO A 110 7.79 24.21 -9.24
N GLY A 111 7.67 23.20 -10.09
CA GLY A 111 8.38 23.19 -11.37
C GLY A 111 8.04 24.46 -12.19
N PRO A 112 8.75 24.75 -13.29
CA PRO A 112 8.62 26.01 -14.04
C PRO A 112 7.19 26.36 -14.54
N ASN A 113 6.22 25.44 -14.41
CA ASN A 113 4.81 25.66 -14.75
C ASN A 113 3.83 25.70 -13.55
N GLY A 114 4.32 25.62 -12.29
CA GLY A 114 3.47 25.79 -11.10
C GLY A 114 2.21 24.90 -11.03
N ILE A 115 2.27 23.65 -11.51
CA ILE A 115 1.09 22.76 -11.53
C ILE A 115 0.68 22.38 -10.10
N GLY A 116 -0.18 23.22 -9.52
CA GLY A 116 -0.85 23.05 -8.23
C GLY A 116 -2.07 22.15 -8.35
N GLY A 117 -1.84 20.90 -8.79
CA GLY A 117 -2.89 19.90 -8.90
C GLY A 117 -3.76 19.99 -10.15
N VAL A 118 -4.62 18.99 -10.30
CA VAL A 118 -5.59 18.79 -11.38
C VAL A 118 -6.92 18.45 -10.73
N THR A 119 -7.96 19.23 -11.04
CA THR A 119 -9.35 18.88 -10.73
C THR A 119 -10.09 18.67 -12.03
N VAL A 120 -10.58 17.46 -12.28
CA VAL A 120 -11.52 17.16 -13.36
C VAL A 120 -12.72 16.51 -12.72
N ASP A 121 -13.85 17.20 -12.73
CA ASP A 121 -15.14 16.65 -12.30
C ASP A 121 -16.10 16.61 -13.48
N GLY A 122 -16.75 15.47 -13.72
CA GLY A 122 -17.61 15.33 -14.86
C GLY A 122 -18.11 13.93 -15.15
N ASN A 123 -18.47 13.70 -16.40
CA ASN A 123 -19.02 12.42 -16.83
C ASN A 123 -17.90 11.41 -17.09
N SER A 124 -18.10 10.17 -16.66
CA SER A 124 -17.20 9.07 -16.96
C SER A 124 -17.63 8.34 -18.25
N SER A 125 -16.66 7.91 -19.04
CA SER A 125 -16.90 7.13 -20.26
C SER A 125 -15.82 6.07 -20.49
N ASP A 126 -16.09 5.17 -21.42
CA ASP A 126 -15.12 4.23 -21.98
C ASP A 126 -14.40 3.35 -20.96
N MET A 127 -15.09 3.01 -19.87
CA MET A 127 -14.51 2.18 -18.83
C MET A 127 -14.22 0.77 -19.36
N LYS A 128 -12.95 0.39 -19.32
CA LYS A 128 -12.45 -0.94 -19.70
C LYS A 128 -11.75 -1.53 -18.50
N MET A 129 -12.12 -2.75 -18.14
CA MET A 129 -11.50 -3.48 -17.04
C MET A 129 -11.03 -4.85 -17.54
N ASN A 130 -9.82 -5.23 -17.18
CA ASN A 130 -9.23 -6.52 -17.47
C ASN A 130 -8.55 -7.07 -16.21
N ILE A 131 -8.73 -8.36 -15.94
CA ILE A 131 -8.05 -9.07 -14.86
C ILE A 131 -7.14 -10.10 -15.52
N ASP A 132 -5.83 -10.02 -15.26
CA ASP A 132 -4.88 -10.97 -15.83
C ASP A 132 -4.94 -12.33 -15.14
N LYS A 133 -4.20 -13.32 -15.68
CA LYS A 133 -4.16 -14.68 -15.11
C LYS A 133 -3.57 -14.75 -13.69
N LYS A 134 -2.86 -13.71 -13.27
CA LYS A 134 -2.25 -13.59 -11.94
C LYS A 134 -3.16 -12.84 -10.96
N GLY A 135 -4.33 -12.36 -11.41
CA GLY A 135 -5.26 -11.59 -10.60
C GLY A 135 -4.96 -10.09 -10.56
N ASN A 136 -4.01 -9.57 -11.34
CA ASN A 136 -3.79 -8.13 -11.39
C ASN A 136 -4.91 -7.46 -12.19
N VAL A 137 -5.42 -6.36 -11.69
CA VAL A 137 -6.53 -5.63 -12.28
C VAL A 137 -6.00 -4.41 -13.00
N ASN A 138 -6.29 -4.32 -14.29
CA ASN A 138 -6.05 -3.15 -15.11
C ASN A 138 -7.39 -2.53 -15.48
N CYS A 139 -7.59 -1.26 -15.15
CA CYS A 139 -8.81 -0.54 -15.48
C CYS A 139 -8.46 0.80 -16.11
N SER A 140 -9.15 1.20 -17.18
CA SER A 140 -9.03 2.53 -17.75
C SER A 140 -10.39 3.14 -18.02
N PHE A 141 -10.48 4.47 -17.98
CA PHE A 141 -11.67 5.23 -18.33
C PHE A 141 -11.30 6.69 -18.62
N SER A 142 -12.24 7.43 -19.17
CA SER A 142 -12.12 8.87 -19.39
C SER A 142 -13.04 9.64 -18.45
N VAL A 143 -12.64 10.84 -18.05
CA VAL A 143 -13.46 11.80 -17.32
C VAL A 143 -13.54 13.09 -18.11
N GLN A 144 -14.76 13.52 -18.44
CA GLN A 144 -15.03 14.73 -19.21
C GLN A 144 -15.71 15.78 -18.34
N GLY A 145 -14.95 16.81 -17.94
CA GLY A 145 -15.47 18.00 -17.27
C GLY A 145 -15.78 19.14 -18.25
N ILE A 146 -16.03 20.33 -17.71
CA ILE A 146 -16.30 21.54 -18.51
C ILE A 146 -14.97 22.10 -19.02
N GLY A 147 -14.69 21.96 -20.32
CA GLY A 147 -13.49 22.49 -20.97
C GLY A 147 -12.19 21.73 -20.69
N ILE A 148 -12.22 20.72 -19.82
CA ILE A 148 -11.08 19.87 -19.46
C ILE A 148 -11.48 18.40 -19.42
N SER A 149 -10.54 17.49 -19.70
CA SER A 149 -10.74 16.06 -19.54
C SER A 149 -9.46 15.37 -19.09
N ALA A 150 -9.60 14.16 -18.56
CA ALA A 150 -8.48 13.30 -18.20
C ALA A 150 -8.75 11.84 -18.56
N GLN A 151 -7.72 11.16 -19.06
CA GLN A 151 -7.71 9.72 -19.15
C GLN A 151 -7.06 9.13 -17.90
N VAL A 152 -7.71 8.13 -17.32
CA VAL A 152 -7.30 7.50 -16.08
C VAL A 152 -6.96 6.04 -16.35
N PHE A 153 -5.82 5.59 -15.83
CA PHE A 153 -5.34 4.22 -15.91
C PHE A 153 -5.01 3.72 -14.50
N ILE A 154 -5.72 2.71 -14.05
CA ILE A 154 -5.58 2.06 -12.75
C ILE A 154 -4.92 0.70 -12.95
N ASN A 155 -3.89 0.43 -12.15
CA ASN A 155 -3.30 -0.89 -12.00
C ASN A 155 -3.33 -1.27 -10.51
N MET A 156 -4.01 -2.36 -10.17
CA MET A 156 -4.12 -2.88 -8.82
C MET A 156 -3.54 -4.29 -8.76
N SER A 157 -2.64 -4.52 -7.82
CA SER A 157 -1.98 -5.82 -7.64
C SER A 157 -2.95 -6.86 -7.11
N SER A 158 -2.75 -8.12 -7.49
CA SER A 158 -3.51 -9.23 -6.90
C SER A 158 -3.27 -9.32 -5.40
N GLY A 159 -4.33 -9.60 -4.67
CA GLY A 159 -4.27 -10.01 -3.27
C GLY A 159 -4.30 -8.89 -2.23
N ASN A 160 -4.33 -7.62 -2.65
CA ASN A 160 -4.66 -6.48 -1.79
C ASN A 160 -5.42 -5.40 -2.59
N ASN A 161 -5.80 -4.29 -1.96
CA ASN A 161 -6.47 -3.18 -2.64
C ASN A 161 -5.53 -2.01 -3.00
N THR A 162 -4.22 -2.22 -2.94
CA THR A 162 -3.24 -1.19 -3.29
C THR A 162 -3.17 -1.04 -4.81
N ALA A 163 -3.31 0.19 -5.27
CA ALA A 163 -3.33 0.53 -6.68
C ALA A 163 -2.48 1.75 -7.01
N SER A 164 -2.02 1.76 -8.25
CA SER A 164 -1.36 2.89 -8.90
C SER A 164 -2.26 3.45 -9.99
N VAL A 165 -2.47 4.75 -10.00
CA VAL A 165 -3.36 5.44 -10.92
C VAL A 165 -2.61 6.52 -11.68
N SER A 166 -2.43 6.29 -12.97
CA SER A 166 -1.85 7.28 -13.88
C SER A 166 -2.95 8.14 -14.50
N ILE A 167 -2.78 9.45 -14.43
CA ILE A 167 -3.72 10.46 -14.87
C ILE A 167 -3.06 11.24 -16.01
N SER A 168 -3.73 11.28 -17.15
CA SER A 168 -3.30 11.99 -18.36
C SER A 168 -4.35 13.06 -18.73
N PRO A 169 -4.20 14.31 -18.24
CA PRO A 169 -5.11 15.40 -18.60
C PRO A 169 -4.91 15.86 -20.05
N ASN A 170 -5.95 16.38 -20.70
CA ASN A 170 -5.89 16.84 -22.10
C ASN A 170 -5.26 18.24 -22.28
N PHE A 171 -5.07 18.99 -21.20
CA PHE A 171 -4.54 20.36 -21.21
C PHE A 171 -3.05 20.45 -20.83
N SER A 172 -2.41 19.32 -20.50
CA SER A 172 -0.99 19.29 -20.17
C SER A 172 -0.34 17.95 -20.55
N ASN A 173 0.92 17.98 -20.95
CA ASN A 173 1.72 16.76 -21.16
C ASN A 173 2.33 16.21 -19.86
N ASN A 174 1.86 16.68 -18.71
CA ASN A 174 2.37 16.28 -17.41
C ASN A 174 1.44 15.23 -16.80
N ASN A 175 1.78 13.97 -17.09
CA ASN A 175 1.12 12.85 -16.44
C ASN A 175 1.52 12.78 -14.97
N LEU A 176 0.56 12.41 -14.14
CA LEU A 176 0.72 12.26 -12.70
C LEU A 176 0.34 10.84 -12.32
N THR A 177 1.07 10.24 -11.39
CA THR A 177 0.72 8.93 -10.85
C THR A 177 0.39 9.06 -9.37
N LEU A 178 -0.78 8.60 -8.96
CA LEU A 178 -1.19 8.48 -7.58
C LEU A 178 -1.04 7.03 -7.12
N ASN A 179 -0.45 6.82 -5.96
CA ASN A 179 -0.48 5.52 -5.30
C ASN A 179 -1.39 5.62 -4.07
N GLY A 180 -2.13 4.55 -3.81
CA GLY A 180 -3.09 4.51 -2.72
C GLY A 180 -3.88 3.21 -2.69
N ASN A 181 -5.04 3.26 -2.05
CA ASN A 181 -5.92 2.11 -1.91
C ASN A 181 -7.26 2.36 -2.59
N ILE A 182 -7.80 1.33 -3.25
CA ILE A 182 -9.16 1.35 -3.79
C ILE A 182 -10.12 0.86 -2.72
N VAL A 183 -11.13 1.66 -2.45
CA VAL A 183 -12.19 1.33 -1.50
C VAL A 183 -13.56 1.45 -2.18
N PRO A 184 -14.55 0.63 -1.77
CA PRO A 184 -15.94 0.84 -2.14
C PRO A 184 -16.41 2.26 -1.80
N LEU A 185 -17.27 2.83 -2.65
CA LEU A 185 -17.74 4.21 -2.52
C LEU A 185 -18.40 4.51 -1.16
N ASP A 186 -19.17 3.56 -0.64
CA ASP A 186 -19.87 3.62 0.65
C ASP A 186 -18.95 3.43 1.86
N GLN A 187 -17.72 2.99 1.65
CA GLN A 187 -16.69 2.88 2.70
C GLN A 187 -15.79 4.12 2.74
N SER A 188 -15.69 4.88 1.65
CA SER A 188 -14.82 6.06 1.58
C SER A 188 -15.32 7.24 2.41
N ASN A 189 -14.43 7.80 3.22
CA ASN A 189 -14.68 9.05 3.94
C ASN A 189 -14.70 10.27 3.00
N ILE A 190 -14.05 10.18 1.84
CA ILE A 190 -14.04 11.23 0.82
C ILE A 190 -15.43 11.41 0.22
N PHE A 191 -16.11 10.30 -0.04
CA PHE A 191 -17.48 10.32 -0.57
C PHE A 191 -18.47 10.81 0.49
N LYS A 192 -18.41 10.26 1.71
CA LYS A 192 -19.31 10.63 2.82
C LYS A 192 -19.20 12.09 3.23
N GLY A 193 -18.03 12.71 3.06
CA GLY A 193 -17.79 14.12 3.41
C GLY A 193 -18.28 15.12 2.37
N ARG A 194 -18.90 14.69 1.26
CA ARG A 194 -19.34 15.54 0.16
C ARG A 194 -20.82 15.28 -0.17
N SER A 195 -21.59 16.33 -0.42
CA SER A 195 -22.93 16.22 -1.01
C SER A 195 -22.77 16.07 -2.53
N TRP A 196 -23.28 14.97 -3.08
CA TRP A 196 -23.25 14.64 -4.51
C TRP A 196 -24.61 14.82 -5.15
#